data_AF-K0ETQ7-F1
#
_entry.id   AF-K0ETQ7-F1
#
_cell.length_a   1.000
_cell.length_b   1.000
_cell.length_c   1.000
_cell.angle_alpha   90.00
_cell.angle_beta   90.00
_cell.angle_gamma   90.00
#
_symmetry.space_group_name_H-M   'P 1'
#
loop_
_entity.id
_entity.type
_entity.pdbx_description
1 polymer ?
#
loop_
_entity_poly.entity_id
_entity_poly.type
_entity_poly.pdbx_seq_one_letter_code
_entity_poly.pdbx_strand_id
1 'polypeptide(L)'
;MSHSGKEVAGFGIHVTAVAPGSFRTDWAGRSMIRTERSIPDYDALMDPVRAHRRAADGNQLGDPEKAAAAILSVIESADPPAHLLLGSDGLRLVRAGRAVVDAEIEKWADLSRTTDFAEGAQLPN
;
A
#
# COMPACT_ATOMS: atom_id res chain seq x y z
N MET A 1 -7.95 7.57 5.77
CA MET A 1 -7.30 7.50 7.10
C MET A 1 -7.80 6.24 7.80
N SER A 2 -6.92 5.43 8.41
CA SER A 2 -7.37 4.25 9.16
C SER A 2 -8.12 4.71 10.41
N HIS A 3 -9.39 4.30 10.55
CA HIS A 3 -10.26 4.70 11.66
C HIS A 3 -9.66 4.34 13.03
N SER A 4 -8.91 3.23 13.10
CA SER A 4 -8.34 2.70 14.34
C SER A 4 -7.41 3.67 15.06
N GLY A 5 -6.65 4.51 14.35
CA GLY A 5 -5.75 5.48 14.98
C GLY A 5 -6.48 6.61 15.70
N LYS A 6 -7.66 7.00 15.21
CA LYS A 6 -8.45 8.11 15.80
C LYS A 6 -9.12 7.70 17.10
N GLU A 7 -9.58 6.45 17.20
CA GLU A 7 -10.28 5.93 18.38
C GLU A 7 -9.38 5.88 19.61
N VAL A 8 -8.08 5.64 19.43
CA VAL A 8 -7.13 5.47 20.54
C VAL A 8 -6.26 6.70 20.82
N ALA A 9 -6.29 7.71 19.94
CA ALA A 9 -5.48 8.92 20.08
C ALA A 9 -5.70 9.65 21.41
N GLY A 10 -6.94 9.64 21.94
CA GLY A 10 -7.27 10.24 23.24
C GLY A 10 -6.58 9.59 24.44
N PHE A 11 -6.04 8.37 24.28
CA PHE A 11 -5.25 7.68 25.30
C PHE A 11 -3.74 7.90 25.15
N GLY A 12 -3.31 8.78 24.22
CA GLY A 12 -1.89 8.95 23.90
C GLY A 12 -1.29 7.76 23.14
N ILE A 13 -2.13 6.92 22.53
CA ILE A 13 -1.68 5.76 21.76
C ILE A 13 -1.59 6.14 20.29
N HIS A 14 -0.47 5.82 19.67
CA HIS A 14 -0.25 5.96 18.24
C HIS A 14 -0.33 4.60 17.54
N VAL A 15 -0.87 4.59 16.32
CA VAL A 15 -1.00 3.38 15.49
C VAL A 15 -0.40 3.67 14.11
N THR A 16 0.58 2.86 13.72
CA THR A 16 1.22 2.94 12.39
C THR A 16 0.96 1.65 11.61
N ALA A 17 0.31 1.78 10.46
CA ALA A 17 0.22 0.70 9.48
C ALA A 17 1.50 0.68 8.63
N VAL A 18 2.30 -0.38 8.76
CA VAL A 18 3.53 -0.56 7.97
C VAL A 18 3.21 -1.39 6.73
N ALA A 19 3.49 -0.84 5.56
CA ALA A 19 3.33 -1.49 4.26
C ALA A 19 4.71 -1.65 3.59
N PRO A 20 5.35 -2.82 3.72
CA PRO A 20 6.64 -3.08 3.10
C PRO A 20 6.50 -3.35 1.60
N GLY A 21 7.48 -2.89 0.82
CA GLY A 21 7.73 -3.31 -0.56
C GLY A 21 8.36 -4.70 -0.63
N SER A 22 9.15 -4.94 -1.66
CA SER A 22 9.82 -6.24 -1.84
C SER A 22 11.04 -6.33 -0.92
N PHE A 23 10.92 -7.06 0.19
CA PHE A 23 12.03 -7.35 1.11
C PHE A 23 12.50 -8.80 0.99
N ARG A 24 13.82 -9.02 1.11
CA ARG A 24 14.43 -10.37 1.09
C ARG A 24 14.07 -11.14 2.36
N THR A 25 12.91 -11.77 2.34
CA THR A 25 12.44 -12.69 3.38
C THR A 25 12.23 -14.05 2.74
N ASP A 26 12.14 -15.14 3.53
CA ASP A 26 11.76 -16.47 3.00
C ASP A 26 10.27 -16.54 2.59
N TRP A 27 9.61 -15.37 2.44
CA TRP A 27 8.24 -15.25 1.99
C TRP A 27 8.05 -15.69 0.54
N ALA A 28 8.92 -15.27 -0.37
CA ALA A 28 8.83 -15.60 -1.80
C ALA A 28 9.30 -17.03 -2.13
N GLY A 29 10.08 -17.63 -1.22
CA GLY A 29 10.64 -18.97 -1.30
C GLY A 29 9.69 -20.04 -0.79
N ARG A 30 10.04 -20.68 0.33
CA ARG A 30 9.37 -21.91 0.81
C ARG A 30 7.98 -21.69 1.41
N SER A 31 7.68 -20.47 1.86
CA SER A 31 6.44 -20.19 2.57
C SER A 31 5.27 -19.78 1.65
N MET A 32 5.53 -19.51 0.36
CA MET A 32 4.49 -19.21 -0.61
C MET A 32 3.84 -20.49 -1.15
N ILE A 33 2.60 -20.76 -0.71
CA ILE A 33 1.75 -21.78 -1.33
C ILE A 33 1.27 -21.28 -2.69
N ARG A 34 1.54 -22.03 -3.75
CA ARG A 34 1.10 -21.73 -5.12
C ARG A 34 -0.08 -22.65 -5.47
N THR A 35 -1.11 -22.09 -6.12
CA THR A 35 -2.19 -22.90 -6.69
C THR A 35 -1.66 -23.69 -7.89
N GLU A 36 -1.98 -24.98 -7.95
CA GLU A 36 -1.68 -25.83 -9.12
C GLU A 36 -2.63 -25.53 -10.29
N ARG A 37 -3.87 -25.11 -9.98
CA ARG A 37 -4.90 -24.83 -10.99
C ARG A 37 -4.59 -23.52 -11.72
N SER A 38 -4.47 -23.58 -13.04
CA SER A 38 -4.50 -22.41 -13.93
C SER A 38 -5.82 -22.32 -14.69
N ILE A 39 -6.20 -21.12 -15.11
CA ILE A 39 -7.31 -20.87 -16.04
C ILE A 39 -6.67 -20.49 -17.38
N PRO A 40 -6.93 -21.23 -18.47
CA PRO A 40 -6.30 -20.97 -19.78
C PRO A 40 -6.41 -19.51 -20.24
N ASP A 41 -7.59 -18.90 -20.07
CA ASP A 41 -7.86 -17.51 -20.46
C ASP A 41 -6.97 -16.48 -19.75
N TYR A 42 -6.40 -16.84 -18.59
CA TYR A 42 -5.52 -15.98 -17.80
C TYR A 42 -4.04 -16.24 -18.05
N ASP A 43 -3.67 -17.31 -18.78
CA ASP A 43 -2.27 -17.71 -18.90
C ASP A 43 -1.40 -16.62 -19.53
N ALA A 44 -1.88 -15.96 -20.59
CA ALA A 44 -1.15 -14.86 -21.23
C ALA A 44 -0.86 -13.68 -20.29
N LEU A 45 -1.75 -13.41 -19.33
CA LEU A 45 -1.57 -12.36 -18.32
C LEU A 45 -0.71 -12.85 -17.15
N MET A 46 -0.91 -14.10 -16.72
CA MET A 46 -0.33 -14.63 -15.49
C MET A 46 1.07 -15.22 -15.70
N ASP A 47 1.39 -15.77 -16.87
CA ASP A 47 2.73 -16.32 -17.14
C ASP A 47 3.85 -15.29 -16.98
N PRO A 48 3.75 -14.07 -17.54
CA PRO A 48 4.74 -13.03 -17.29
C PRO A 48 4.86 -12.67 -15.80
N VAL A 49 3.73 -12.61 -15.09
CA VAL A 49 3.71 -12.32 -13.64
C VAL A 49 4.39 -13.44 -12.85
N ARG A 50 4.09 -14.70 -13.16
CA ARG A 50 4.71 -15.88 -12.55
C ARG A 50 6.22 -15.91 -12.82
N ALA A 51 6.63 -15.65 -14.05
CA ALA A 51 8.04 -15.59 -14.44
C ALA A 51 8.77 -14.46 -13.72
N HIS A 52 8.20 -13.25 -13.70
CA HIS A 52 8.78 -12.10 -13.00
C HIS A 52 8.92 -12.34 -11.50
N ARG A 53 7.91 -12.93 -10.86
CA ARG A 53 7.98 -13.30 -9.42
C ARG A 53 9.09 -14.31 -9.14
N ARG A 54 9.27 -15.32 -9.99
CA ARG A 54 10.38 -16.30 -9.85
C ARG A 54 11.73 -15.63 -10.04
N ALA A 55 11.87 -14.73 -11.01
CA ALA A 55 13.11 -13.98 -11.25
C ALA A 55 13.43 -12.96 -10.14
N ALA A 56 12.41 -12.46 -9.44
CA ALA A 56 12.56 -11.54 -8.32
C ALA A 56 13.02 -12.22 -7.03
N ASP A 57 12.89 -13.55 -6.92
CA ASP A 57 13.33 -14.29 -5.74
C ASP A 57 14.85 -14.15 -5.53
N GLY A 58 15.26 -13.83 -4.31
CA GLY A 58 16.64 -13.44 -3.96
C GLY A 58 17.09 -12.04 -4.44
N ASN A 59 16.36 -11.41 -5.37
CA ASN A 59 16.69 -10.11 -5.96
C ASN A 59 15.89 -8.94 -5.37
N GLN A 60 15.10 -9.17 -4.32
CA GLN A 60 14.32 -8.11 -3.70
C GLN A 60 15.22 -6.96 -3.23
N LEU A 61 14.75 -5.72 -3.40
CA LEU A 61 15.54 -4.51 -3.10
C LEU A 61 15.66 -4.26 -1.59
N GLY A 62 14.63 -4.62 -0.85
CA GLY A 62 14.51 -4.34 0.57
C GLY A 62 15.39 -5.26 1.43
N ASP A 63 16.06 -4.63 2.38
CA ASP A 63 16.87 -5.26 3.42
C ASP A 63 16.06 -5.32 4.73
N PRO A 64 15.74 -6.52 5.26
CA PRO A 64 14.94 -6.67 6.48
C PRO A 64 15.57 -6.00 7.71
N GLU A 65 16.90 -5.96 7.84
CA GLU A 65 17.57 -5.30 8.97
C GLU A 65 17.34 -3.79 8.92
N LYS A 66 17.40 -3.20 7.72
CA LYS A 66 17.09 -1.78 7.52
C LYS A 66 15.60 -1.48 7.71
N ALA A 67 14.71 -2.41 7.39
CA ALA A 67 13.29 -2.27 7.68
C ALA A 67 13.04 -2.20 9.18
N ALA A 68 13.66 -3.09 9.95
CA ALA A 68 13.59 -3.08 11.41
C ALA A 68 14.14 -1.77 11.99
N ALA A 69 15.31 -1.31 11.52
CA ALA A 69 15.88 -0.03 11.94
C ALA A 69 14.94 1.17 11.65
N ALA A 70 14.28 1.18 10.48
CA ALA A 70 13.30 2.20 10.13
C ALA A 70 12.06 2.15 11.05
N ILE A 71 11.57 0.96 11.39
CA ILE A 71 10.44 0.80 12.32
C ILE A 71 10.83 1.31 13.72
N LEU A 72 12.03 1.01 14.21
CA LEU A 72 12.52 1.53 15.49
C LEU A 72 12.57 3.06 15.50
N SER A 73 13.04 3.68 14.40
CA SER A 73 13.04 5.15 14.29
C SER A 73 11.64 5.77 14.34
N VAL A 74 10.63 5.05 13.86
CA VAL A 74 9.23 5.50 13.95
C VAL A 74 8.68 5.34 15.36
N ILE A 75 9.06 4.28 16.08
CA ILE A 75 8.68 4.08 17.49
C ILE A 75 9.24 5.20 18.38
N GLU A 76 10.43 5.71 18.06
CA GLU A 76 11.08 6.83 18.78
C GLU A 76 10.53 8.22 18.38
N SER A 77 9.68 8.31 17.35
CA SER A 77 9.10 9.58 16.91
C SER A 77 8.01 10.07 17.86
N ALA A 78 8.04 11.37 18.18
CA ALA A 78 6.96 12.03 18.91
C ALA A 78 5.67 12.17 18.08
N ASP A 79 5.77 12.12 16.75
CA ASP A 79 4.63 12.17 15.82
C ASP A 79 4.78 11.06 14.75
N PRO A 80 4.49 9.80 15.11
CA PRO A 80 4.63 8.68 14.19
C PRO A 80 3.55 8.70 13.09
N PRO A 81 3.88 8.36 11.83
CA PRO A 81 2.91 8.39 10.75
C PRO A 81 1.84 7.30 10.91
N ALA A 82 0.62 7.58 10.47
CA ALA A 82 -0.44 6.57 10.41
C ALA A 82 -0.17 5.47 9.36
N HIS A 83 0.56 5.79 8.29
CA HIS A 83 0.95 4.83 7.24
C HIS A 83 2.43 5.01 6.90
N LEU A 84 3.21 3.93 7.00
CA LEU A 84 4.63 3.91 6.68
C LEU A 84 4.87 2.97 5.50
N LEU A 85 5.33 3.54 4.37
CA LEU A 85 5.80 2.76 3.23
C LEU A 85 7.30 2.51 3.39
N LEU A 86 7.71 1.25 3.33
CA LEU A 86 9.12 0.85 3.35
C LEU A 86 9.53 0.27 2.00
N GLY A 87 10.73 0.59 1.53
CA GLY A 87 11.23 0.15 0.22
C GLY A 87 10.87 1.11 -0.92
N SER A 88 11.84 1.37 -1.80
CA SER A 88 11.70 2.33 -2.89
C SER A 88 10.74 1.87 -4.00
N ASP A 89 10.62 0.56 -4.20
CA ASP A 89 9.65 -0.06 -5.11
C ASP A 89 8.22 0.12 -4.62
N GLY A 90 7.95 -0.21 -3.35
CA GLY A 90 6.64 -0.01 -2.72
C GLY A 90 6.24 1.46 -2.74
N LEU A 91 7.17 2.36 -2.39
CA LEU A 91 6.96 3.80 -2.45
C LEU A 91 6.59 4.27 -3.87
N ARG A 92 7.34 3.83 -4.88
CA ARG A 92 7.09 4.18 -6.28
C ARG A 92 5.72 3.69 -6.75
N LEU A 93 5.36 2.44 -6.46
CA LEU A 93 4.10 1.84 -6.87
C LEU A 93 2.90 2.52 -6.23
N VAL A 94 2.96 2.79 -4.92
CA VAL A 94 1.86 3.47 -4.21
C VAL A 94 1.71 4.91 -4.69
N ARG A 95 2.81 5.63 -4.93
CA ARG A 95 2.75 7.00 -5.49
C ARG A 95 2.14 7.00 -6.90
N ALA A 96 2.54 6.08 -7.76
CA ALA A 96 1.98 5.95 -9.10
C ALA A 96 0.47 5.62 -9.05
N GLY A 97 0.08 4.66 -8.21
CA GLY A 97 -1.34 4.31 -8.03
C GLY A 97 -2.19 5.47 -7.52
N ARG A 98 -1.69 6.22 -6.53
CA ARG A 98 -2.37 7.44 -6.05
C ARG A 98 -2.51 8.48 -7.15
N ALA A 99 -1.45 8.74 -7.92
CA ALA A 99 -1.51 9.71 -9.01
C ALA A 99 -2.55 9.33 -10.08
N VAL A 100 -2.72 8.04 -10.38
CA VAL A 100 -3.77 7.57 -11.29
C VAL A 100 -5.16 7.84 -10.71
N VAL A 101 -5.38 7.48 -9.45
CA VAL A 101 -6.66 7.72 -8.77
C VAL A 101 -6.98 9.22 -8.69
N ASP A 102 -6.01 10.05 -8.31
CA ASP A 102 -6.16 11.50 -8.22
C ASP A 102 -6.51 12.10 -9.59
N ALA A 103 -5.87 11.62 -10.66
CA ALA A 103 -6.17 12.05 -12.03
C ALA A 103 -7.58 11.64 -12.48
N GLU A 104 -8.04 10.45 -12.09
CA GLU A 104 -9.41 9.99 -12.37
C GLU A 104 -10.45 10.78 -11.59
N ILE A 105 -10.20 11.06 -10.31
CA ILE A 105 -11.06 11.92 -9.49
C ILE A 105 -11.21 13.29 -10.14
N GLU A 106 -10.09 13.92 -10.52
CA GLU A 106 -10.11 15.24 -11.16
C GLU A 106 -10.88 15.20 -12.49
N LYS A 107 -10.65 14.18 -13.31
CA LYS A 107 -11.34 14.00 -14.60
C LYS A 107 -12.87 13.94 -14.45
N TRP A 108 -13.37 13.39 -13.36
CA TRP A 108 -14.81 13.18 -13.12
C TRP A 108 -15.38 14.03 -11.97
N ALA A 109 -14.63 15.05 -11.53
CA ALA A 109 -15.02 15.90 -10.40
C ALA A 109 -16.34 16.64 -10.68
N ASP A 110 -16.51 17.20 -11.87
CA ASP A 110 -17.74 17.91 -12.26
C ASP A 110 -18.96 16.98 -12.26
N LEU A 111 -18.81 15.77 -12.84
CA LEU A 111 -19.87 14.76 -12.81
C LEU A 111 -20.25 14.41 -11.38
N SER A 112 -19.27 14.23 -10.51
CA SER A 112 -19.51 13.92 -9.09
C SER A 112 -20.29 15.04 -8.40
N ARG A 113 -20.01 16.32 -8.71
CA ARG A 113 -20.74 17.47 -8.15
C ARG A 113 -22.18 17.59 -8.65
N THR A 114 -22.52 17.01 -9.80
CA THR A 114 -23.91 17.06 -10.30
C THR A 114 -24.91 16.28 -9.45
N THR A 115 -24.45 15.47 -8.49
CA THR A 115 -25.31 14.70 -7.60
C THR A 115 -25.77 15.46 -6.36
N ASP A 116 -25.28 16.68 -6.15
CA ASP A 116 -25.68 17.51 -5.02
C ASP A 116 -27.12 18.03 -5.19
N PHE A 117 -27.87 18.13 -4.09
CA PHE A 117 -29.08 18.95 -4.09
C PHE A 117 -28.69 20.41 -4.30
N ALA A 118 -29.47 21.17 -5.09
CA ALA A 118 -29.21 22.59 -5.33
C ALA A 118 -29.18 23.44 -4.04
N GLU A 119 -29.88 22.98 -3.00
CA GLU A 119 -29.96 23.59 -1.67
C GLU A 119 -29.02 22.91 -0.66
N GLY A 120 -28.27 21.89 -1.10
CA GLY A 120 -27.38 21.11 -0.25
C GLY A 120 -26.27 21.98 0.36
N ALA A 121 -25.98 21.76 1.64
CA ALA A 121 -24.86 22.38 2.33
C ALA A 121 -23.77 21.34 2.59
N GLN A 122 -22.52 21.70 2.32
CA GLN A 122 -21.38 20.91 2.77
C GLN A 122 -21.32 20.96 4.29
N LEU A 123 -21.25 19.80 4.95
CA LEU A 123 -20.98 19.77 6.38
C LEU A 123 -19.53 20.24 6.62
N PRO A 124 -19.28 21.10 7.62
CA PRO A 124 -17.91 21.42 7.98
C PRO A 124 -17.15 20.14 8.38
N ASN A 125 -15.91 20.02 7.88
CA ASN A 125 -14.99 18.92 8.20
C ASN A 125 -14.60 18.88 9.67
#